data_AF-A0A812ZAA2-F1
#
_entry.id   AF-A0A812ZAA2-F1
#
_cell.length_a   1.000
_cell.length_b   1.000
_cell.length_c   1.000
_cell.angle_alpha   90.00
_cell.angle_beta   90.00
_cell.angle_gamma   90.00
#
_symmetry.space_group_name_H-M   'P 1'
#
loop_
_entity.id
_entity.type
_entity.pdbx_description
1 polymer ?
#
loop_
_entity_poly.entity_id
_entity_poly.type
_entity_poly.pdbx_seq_one_letter_code
_entity_poly.pdbx_strand_id
1 'polypeptide(L)'
;MATLGFGPTEALAASGAPSRWLRARQKIHLAKDFYKTPAEERQLESLNAVLCSKGEVDDRVKAAESLASLARGDRMAYAISENLGPLLQCLKTKEAPQLKLAVLGTLRVLAEREQAAAVARHCYALLPCLRDEDILVQRKVSSLYRVLADEGQAGVVARDVASIMHCFEATQAVNASLMAPLDALAAIASAGEAQAVARVVERLLAALRDTRPKIRATTCKTLAAIARGGAKDLLGHLGLIDTEIAESCISGVTLFEMLALLSLDDADADVRLAAADALRCLPEAEPCEETAHERRNRYPALVNRLQRWAGTQTGEVQSILLSVFYLSNEMEACVICQEPLHLAGGPQTLPCGHVFHRRCVEDWYNFTTKCGRIPNCPLCRTKMPLIALRDPPQIPSVPR
;
A
#
# COMPACT_ATOMS: atom_id res chain seq x y z
N MET A 1 10.13 -35.03 -43.56
CA MET A 1 9.46 -33.79 -44.03
C MET A 1 8.06 -33.75 -43.46
N ALA A 2 7.93 -33.32 -42.20
CA ALA A 2 6.64 -33.17 -41.52
C ALA A 2 6.33 -31.67 -41.44
N THR A 3 5.24 -31.26 -42.08
CA THR A 3 4.75 -29.88 -42.11
C THR A 3 3.98 -29.57 -40.83
N LEU A 4 4.41 -28.51 -40.16
CA LEU A 4 3.82 -27.90 -38.97
C LEU A 4 2.50 -27.20 -39.33
N GLY A 5 1.42 -27.57 -38.64
CA GLY A 5 0.17 -26.81 -38.59
C GLY A 5 -0.08 -26.36 -37.15
N PHE A 6 0.31 -25.14 -36.80
CA PHE A 6 -0.04 -24.51 -35.54
C PHE A 6 -1.46 -23.93 -35.65
N GLY A 7 -2.42 -24.55 -34.97
CA GLY A 7 -3.68 -23.92 -34.60
C GLY A 7 -3.50 -23.18 -33.26
N PRO A 8 -4.14 -22.01 -33.05
CA PRO A 8 -4.04 -21.31 -31.79
C PRO A 8 -4.85 -22.04 -30.72
N THR A 9 -4.16 -22.41 -29.64
CA THR A 9 -4.72 -22.96 -28.41
C THR A 9 -5.60 -21.93 -27.72
N GLU A 10 -6.87 -22.28 -27.53
CA GLU A 10 -7.81 -21.58 -26.66
C GLU A 10 -7.25 -21.56 -25.23
N ALA A 11 -6.83 -20.38 -24.78
CA ALA A 11 -6.46 -20.12 -23.40
C ALA A 11 -7.72 -19.88 -22.57
N LEU A 12 -7.73 -20.53 -21.40
CA LEU A 12 -8.80 -20.57 -20.41
C LEU A 12 -9.43 -19.19 -20.15
N ALA A 13 -10.74 -19.13 -20.39
CA ALA A 13 -11.62 -18.11 -19.86
C ALA A 13 -11.78 -18.30 -18.34
N ALA A 14 -11.30 -17.32 -17.56
CA ALA A 14 -11.61 -17.19 -16.15
C ALA A 14 -12.12 -15.76 -15.85
N SER A 15 -13.43 -15.68 -15.61
CA SER A 15 -14.15 -14.67 -14.82
C SER A 15 -13.70 -13.20 -14.92
N GLY A 16 -14.11 -12.53 -15.99
CA GLY A 16 -14.28 -11.08 -16.00
C GLY A 16 -15.69 -10.78 -16.46
N ALA A 17 -16.55 -10.26 -15.58
CA ALA A 17 -17.83 -9.71 -16.01
C ALA A 17 -17.58 -8.72 -17.16
N PRO A 18 -18.39 -8.72 -18.25
CA PRO A 18 -18.15 -7.81 -19.36
C PRO A 18 -18.15 -6.38 -18.83
N SER A 19 -17.05 -5.67 -19.08
CA SER A 19 -16.85 -4.28 -18.67
C SER A 19 -18.07 -3.47 -19.11
N ARG A 20 -18.48 -2.51 -18.28
CA ARG A 20 -19.55 -1.54 -18.57
C ARG A 20 -19.44 -0.97 -20.00
N TRP A 21 -18.20 -0.86 -20.47
CA TRP A 21 -17.72 -0.57 -21.82
C TRP A 21 -18.34 -1.41 -22.96
N LEU A 22 -18.43 -2.74 -22.84
CA LEU A 22 -19.01 -3.60 -23.88
C LEU A 22 -20.53 -3.42 -24.00
N ARG A 23 -21.21 -3.15 -22.88
CA ARG A 23 -22.64 -2.84 -22.86
C ARG A 23 -22.95 -1.42 -23.35
N ALA A 24 -22.06 -0.46 -23.12
CA ALA A 24 -22.17 0.89 -23.66
C ALA A 24 -21.96 0.91 -25.18
N ARG A 25 -20.97 0.17 -25.69
CA ARG A 25 -20.65 0.14 -27.13
C ARG A 25 -21.79 -0.43 -28.00
N GLN A 26 -22.61 -1.34 -27.47
CA GLN A 26 -23.83 -1.82 -28.13
C GLN A 26 -24.99 -0.81 -28.11
N LYS A 27 -24.97 0.20 -27.23
CA LYS A 27 -25.97 1.30 -27.20
C LYS A 27 -25.64 2.47 -28.13
N ILE A 28 -24.39 2.61 -28.59
CA ILE A 28 -23.91 3.77 -29.36
C ILE A 28 -24.52 3.88 -30.77
N HIS A 29 -25.16 2.83 -31.29
CA HIS A 29 -25.80 2.89 -32.62
C HIS A 29 -27.25 3.39 -32.64
N LEU A 30 -27.82 3.81 -31.51
CA LEU A 30 -29.20 4.30 -31.43
C LEU A 30 -29.31 5.48 -30.45
N ALA A 31 -29.26 6.73 -30.94
CA ALA A 31 -30.09 7.83 -30.42
C ALA A 31 -29.75 9.18 -31.08
N LYS A 32 -30.78 9.88 -31.56
CA LYS A 32 -30.74 11.31 -31.88
C LYS A 32 -30.53 12.19 -30.62
N ASP A 33 -30.55 11.59 -29.42
CA ASP A 33 -30.51 12.26 -28.12
C ASP A 33 -29.10 12.71 -27.67
N PHE A 34 -28.05 12.35 -28.42
CA PHE A 34 -26.66 12.73 -28.14
C PHE A 34 -26.17 13.96 -28.90
N TYR A 35 -26.95 14.53 -29.82
CA TYR A 35 -26.57 15.77 -30.50
C TYR A 35 -26.81 16.97 -29.60
N LYS A 36 -25.77 17.79 -29.38
CA LYS A 36 -25.88 19.09 -28.69
C LYS A 36 -26.87 20.00 -29.42
N THR A 37 -27.64 20.78 -28.67
CA THR A 37 -28.55 21.77 -29.25
C THR A 37 -27.76 22.94 -29.85
N PRO A 38 -28.30 23.68 -30.83
CA PRO A 38 -27.65 24.89 -31.36
C PRO A 38 -27.39 25.98 -30.29
N ALA A 39 -28.11 25.95 -29.17
CA ALA A 39 -27.87 26.86 -28.05
C ALA A 39 -26.65 26.39 -27.21
N GLU A 40 -26.57 25.09 -26.91
CA GLU A 40 -25.43 24.48 -26.22
C GLU A 40 -24.14 24.59 -27.05
N GLU A 41 -24.22 24.44 -28.37
CA GLU A 41 -23.08 24.63 -29.28
C GLU A 41 -22.55 26.06 -29.23
N ARG A 42 -23.42 27.06 -29.38
CA ARG A 42 -23.06 28.47 -29.26
C ARG A 42 -22.48 28.80 -27.88
N GLN A 43 -23.03 28.21 -26.82
CA GLN A 43 -22.52 28.39 -25.47
C GLN A 43 -21.11 27.79 -25.32
N LEU A 44 -20.88 26.58 -25.83
CA LEU A 44 -19.58 25.92 -25.80
C LEU A 44 -18.53 26.71 -26.60
N GLU A 45 -18.89 27.18 -27.80
CA GLU A 45 -18.03 28.04 -28.64
C GLU A 45 -17.68 29.35 -27.93
N SER A 46 -18.66 30.00 -27.31
CA SER A 46 -18.44 31.23 -26.55
C SER A 46 -17.49 31.01 -25.37
N LEU A 47 -17.68 29.94 -24.60
CA LEU A 47 -16.82 29.63 -23.45
C LEU A 47 -15.39 29.28 -23.90
N ASN A 48 -15.24 28.52 -24.99
CA ASN A 48 -13.94 28.21 -25.57
C ASN A 48 -13.23 29.46 -26.09
N ALA A 49 -13.97 30.39 -26.70
CA ALA A 49 -13.42 31.67 -27.16
C ALA A 49 -12.87 32.50 -25.98
N VAL A 50 -13.59 32.54 -24.85
CA VAL A 50 -13.12 33.21 -23.63
C VAL A 50 -11.84 32.55 -23.11
N LEU A 51 -11.77 31.22 -23.03
CA LEU A 51 -10.56 30.50 -22.60
C LEU A 51 -9.32 30.78 -23.46
N CYS A 52 -9.53 30.85 -24.78
CA CYS A 52 -8.50 31.18 -25.77
C CYS A 52 -8.10 32.66 -25.79
N SER A 53 -8.91 33.54 -25.21
CA SER A 53 -8.63 34.96 -25.19
C SER A 53 -7.44 35.29 -24.27
N LYS A 54 -6.79 36.43 -24.53
CA LYS A 54 -5.83 37.06 -23.61
C LYS A 54 -6.52 37.99 -22.60
N GLY A 55 -7.83 37.79 -22.37
CA GLY A 55 -8.63 38.59 -21.46
C GLY A 55 -8.26 38.39 -19.99
N GLU A 56 -9.08 38.94 -19.10
CA GLU A 56 -8.86 38.83 -17.67
C GLU A 56 -8.86 37.36 -17.20
N VAL A 57 -7.99 37.05 -16.24
CA VAL A 57 -7.85 35.68 -15.70
C VAL A 57 -9.15 35.22 -15.05
N ASP A 58 -9.89 36.12 -14.39
CA ASP A 58 -11.14 35.81 -13.71
C ASP A 58 -12.24 35.35 -14.68
N ASP A 59 -12.35 35.99 -15.84
CA ASP A 59 -13.28 35.57 -16.89
C ASP A 59 -12.95 34.19 -17.45
N ARG A 60 -11.64 33.90 -17.64
CA ARG A 60 -11.17 32.59 -18.07
C ARG A 60 -11.44 31.51 -17.02
N VAL A 61 -11.28 31.83 -15.73
CA VAL A 61 -11.63 30.93 -14.62
C VAL A 61 -13.13 30.63 -14.62
N LYS A 62 -13.98 31.65 -14.66
CA LYS A 62 -15.44 31.50 -14.75
C LYS A 62 -15.88 30.69 -15.96
N ALA A 63 -15.20 30.86 -17.10
CA ALA A 63 -15.45 30.07 -18.30
C ALA A 63 -15.13 28.59 -18.07
N ALA A 64 -13.97 28.27 -17.47
CA ALA A 64 -13.61 26.89 -17.11
C ALA A 64 -14.60 26.27 -16.12
N GLU A 65 -15.00 27.00 -15.07
CA GLU A 65 -16.00 26.52 -14.10
C GLU A 65 -17.38 26.30 -14.73
N SER A 66 -17.78 27.16 -15.66
CA SER A 66 -19.01 27.00 -16.43
C SER A 66 -18.96 25.74 -17.30
N LEU A 67 -17.81 25.44 -17.92
CA LEU A 67 -17.61 24.19 -18.65
C LEU A 67 -17.68 22.98 -17.72
N ALA A 68 -17.11 23.05 -16.51
CA ALA A 68 -17.24 21.99 -15.52
C ALA A 68 -18.70 21.74 -15.10
N SER A 69 -19.51 22.81 -14.99
CA SER A 69 -20.94 22.71 -14.71
C SER A 69 -21.69 22.03 -15.86
N LEU A 70 -21.42 22.44 -17.11
CA LEU A 70 -21.99 21.81 -18.31
C LEU A 70 -21.59 20.34 -18.43
N ALA A 71 -20.33 20.01 -18.14
CA ALA A 71 -19.81 18.64 -18.17
C ALA A 71 -20.48 17.68 -17.17
N ARG A 72 -21.34 18.17 -16.26
CA ARG A 72 -22.15 17.28 -15.40
C ARG A 72 -23.25 16.55 -16.17
N GLY A 73 -23.62 17.01 -17.37
CA GLY A 73 -24.51 16.28 -18.26
C GLY A 73 -23.71 15.40 -19.22
N ASP A 74 -24.07 14.11 -19.34
CA ASP A 74 -23.29 13.14 -20.11
C ASP A 74 -23.11 13.53 -21.59
N ARG A 75 -24.14 14.12 -22.20
CA ARG A 75 -24.08 14.68 -23.57
C ARG A 75 -23.03 15.79 -23.70
N MET A 76 -23.03 16.72 -22.75
CA MET A 76 -22.10 17.86 -22.76
C MET A 76 -20.68 17.43 -22.38
N ALA A 77 -20.53 16.45 -21.49
CA ALA A 77 -19.24 15.84 -21.18
C ALA A 77 -18.58 15.27 -22.44
N TYR A 78 -19.35 14.51 -23.22
CA TYR A 78 -18.90 13.98 -24.51
C TYR A 78 -18.48 15.10 -25.46
N ALA A 79 -19.35 16.10 -25.68
CA ALA A 79 -19.06 17.23 -26.59
C ALA A 79 -17.82 18.04 -26.19
N ILE A 80 -17.60 18.27 -24.89
CA ILE A 80 -16.39 18.96 -24.40
C ILE A 80 -15.15 18.07 -24.62
N SER A 81 -15.28 16.74 -24.42
CA SER A 81 -14.17 15.79 -24.58
C SER A 81 -13.67 15.65 -26.03
N GLU A 82 -14.52 15.94 -27.02
CA GLU A 82 -14.13 15.95 -28.44
C GLU A 82 -13.13 17.07 -28.77
N ASN A 83 -13.12 18.16 -27.99
CA ASN A 83 -12.16 19.25 -28.17
C ASN A 83 -11.65 19.79 -26.82
N LEU A 84 -10.67 19.09 -26.26
CA LEU A 84 -9.98 19.52 -25.04
C LEU A 84 -8.93 20.63 -25.27
N GLY A 85 -8.60 20.96 -26.51
CA GLY A 85 -7.54 21.93 -26.85
C GLY A 85 -7.60 23.26 -26.08
N PRO A 86 -8.77 23.94 -26.02
CA PRO A 86 -8.94 25.19 -25.29
C PRO A 86 -8.71 25.08 -23.78
N LEU A 87 -8.98 23.91 -23.19
CA LEU A 87 -8.69 23.64 -21.78
C LEU A 87 -7.20 23.35 -21.58
N LEU A 88 -6.62 22.49 -22.42
CA LEU A 88 -5.23 22.03 -22.28
C LEU A 88 -4.21 23.17 -22.44
N GLN A 89 -4.47 24.16 -23.29
CA GLN A 89 -3.59 25.33 -23.42
C GLN A 89 -3.47 26.14 -22.13
N CYS A 90 -4.49 26.11 -21.26
CA CYS A 90 -4.53 26.84 -19.99
C CYS A 90 -3.72 26.13 -18.88
N LEU A 91 -3.18 24.93 -19.14
CA LEU A 91 -2.30 24.20 -18.24
C LEU A 91 -0.81 24.50 -18.46
N LYS A 92 -0.48 25.38 -19.41
CA LYS A 92 0.91 25.79 -19.67
C LYS A 92 1.54 26.43 -18.43
N THR A 93 2.85 26.29 -18.29
CA THR A 93 3.60 26.71 -17.09
C THR A 93 3.40 28.18 -16.72
N LYS A 94 3.27 29.08 -17.72
CA LYS A 94 3.11 30.54 -17.53
C LYS A 94 1.72 30.99 -17.07
N GLU A 95 0.73 30.10 -17.05
CA GLU A 95 -0.65 30.46 -16.71
C GLU A 95 -0.86 30.56 -15.19
N ALA A 96 -1.84 31.36 -14.79
CA ALA A 96 -2.18 31.60 -13.40
C ALA A 96 -2.68 30.30 -12.70
N PRO A 97 -2.33 30.08 -11.42
CA PRO A 97 -2.70 28.86 -10.71
C PRO A 97 -4.22 28.69 -10.56
N GLN A 98 -4.98 29.79 -10.37
CA GLN A 98 -6.45 29.73 -10.27
C GLN A 98 -7.08 29.14 -11.54
N LEU A 99 -6.56 29.54 -12.70
CA LEU A 99 -7.01 29.02 -13.99
C LEU A 99 -6.66 27.53 -14.14
N LYS A 100 -5.43 27.13 -13.80
CA LYS A 100 -5.02 25.72 -13.81
C LYS A 100 -5.93 24.87 -12.92
N LEU A 101 -6.26 25.35 -11.72
CA LEU A 101 -7.14 24.63 -10.78
C LEU A 101 -8.57 24.45 -11.30
N ALA A 102 -9.12 25.46 -11.96
CA ALA A 102 -10.45 25.39 -12.59
C ALA A 102 -10.46 24.39 -13.76
N VAL A 103 -9.43 24.43 -14.61
CA VAL A 103 -9.26 23.52 -15.74
C VAL A 103 -9.06 22.08 -15.26
N LEU A 104 -8.16 21.83 -14.30
CA LEU A 104 -7.98 20.49 -13.71
C LEU A 104 -9.28 19.97 -13.05
N GLY A 105 -10.07 20.87 -12.46
CA GLY A 105 -11.41 20.55 -11.97
C GLY A 105 -12.35 20.09 -13.08
N THR A 106 -12.35 20.79 -14.20
CA THR A 106 -13.15 20.45 -15.40
C THR A 106 -12.74 19.09 -15.96
N LEU A 107 -11.43 18.86 -16.14
CA LEU A 107 -10.90 17.58 -16.64
C LEU A 107 -11.25 16.42 -15.70
N ARG A 108 -11.27 16.64 -14.39
CA ARG A 108 -11.72 15.64 -13.43
C ARG A 108 -13.20 15.31 -13.58
N VAL A 109 -14.08 16.31 -13.73
CA VAL A 109 -15.51 16.07 -13.98
C VAL A 109 -15.71 15.25 -15.26
N LEU A 110 -14.95 15.53 -16.32
CA LEU A 110 -15.00 14.74 -17.56
C LEU A 110 -14.55 13.29 -17.32
N ALA A 111 -13.46 13.09 -16.57
CA ALA A 111 -12.98 11.75 -16.24
C ALA A 111 -14.03 10.92 -15.48
N GLU A 112 -14.68 11.51 -14.47
CA GLU A 112 -15.77 10.88 -13.69
C GLU A 112 -17.06 10.64 -14.52
N ARG A 113 -17.14 11.17 -15.75
CA ARG A 113 -18.31 11.07 -16.66
C ARG A 113 -18.04 10.23 -17.90
N GLU A 114 -17.32 9.12 -17.70
CA GLU A 114 -16.95 8.16 -18.75
C GLU A 114 -16.05 8.74 -19.86
N GLN A 115 -15.53 9.96 -19.71
CA GLN A 115 -14.60 10.58 -20.65
C GLN A 115 -13.13 10.50 -20.19
N ALA A 116 -12.82 9.63 -19.23
CA ALA A 116 -11.45 9.43 -18.73
C ALA A 116 -10.47 9.07 -19.86
N ALA A 117 -10.89 8.26 -20.83
CA ALA A 117 -10.07 7.90 -21.98
C ALA A 117 -9.70 9.11 -22.87
N ALA A 118 -10.59 10.10 -23.01
CA ALA A 118 -10.28 11.32 -23.76
C ALA A 118 -9.26 12.18 -23.00
N VAL A 119 -9.44 12.34 -21.68
CA VAL A 119 -8.52 13.11 -20.83
C VAL A 119 -7.14 12.43 -20.76
N ALA A 120 -7.07 11.11 -20.60
CA ALA A 120 -5.82 10.36 -20.46
C ALA A 120 -4.92 10.42 -21.70
N ARG A 121 -5.48 10.56 -22.91
CA ARG A 121 -4.68 10.77 -24.14
C ARG A 121 -3.81 12.02 -24.08
N HIS A 122 -4.17 12.97 -23.21
CA HIS A 122 -3.50 14.24 -23.04
C HIS A 122 -2.71 14.35 -21.72
N CYS A 123 -2.32 13.22 -21.10
CA CYS A 123 -1.47 13.22 -19.89
C CYS A 123 -0.17 14.03 -20.05
N TYR A 124 0.38 14.13 -21.27
CA TYR A 124 1.53 14.99 -21.56
C TYR A 124 1.34 16.46 -21.15
N ALA A 125 0.09 16.96 -21.19
CA ALA A 125 -0.24 18.32 -20.77
C ALA A 125 -0.43 18.45 -19.25
N LEU A 126 -0.61 17.35 -18.53
CA LEU A 126 -0.73 17.29 -17.07
C LEU A 126 0.64 17.25 -16.38
N LEU A 127 1.67 16.73 -17.06
CA LEU A 127 3.02 16.58 -16.51
C LEU A 127 3.61 17.89 -15.95
N PRO A 128 3.49 19.07 -16.61
CA PRO A 128 3.97 20.32 -16.02
C PRO A 128 3.29 20.67 -14.70
N CYS A 129 2.02 20.32 -14.53
CA CYS A 129 1.27 20.60 -13.29
C CYS A 129 1.76 19.78 -12.09
N LEU A 130 2.41 18.63 -12.31
CA LEU A 130 3.06 17.86 -11.22
C LEU A 130 4.30 18.57 -10.66
N ARG A 131 4.88 19.49 -11.43
CA ARG A 131 6.06 20.29 -11.07
C ARG A 131 5.71 21.77 -10.87
N ASP A 132 4.42 22.08 -10.70
CA ASP A 132 3.96 23.46 -10.52
C ASP A 132 4.45 24.03 -9.18
N GLU A 133 4.62 25.35 -9.08
CA GLU A 133 5.01 26.00 -7.83
C GLU A 133 3.87 25.96 -6.79
N ASP A 134 2.61 25.97 -7.27
CA ASP A 134 1.44 25.90 -6.39
C ASP A 134 1.12 24.44 -6.00
N ILE A 135 1.23 24.15 -4.71
CA ILE A 135 0.94 22.82 -4.15
C ILE A 135 -0.52 22.39 -4.34
N LEU A 136 -1.47 23.34 -4.47
CA LEU A 136 -2.86 23.03 -4.77
C LEU A 136 -3.01 22.50 -6.19
N VAL A 137 -2.23 23.04 -7.14
CA VAL A 137 -2.18 22.55 -8.53
C VAL A 137 -1.62 21.13 -8.54
N GLN A 138 -0.49 20.90 -7.87
CA GLN A 138 0.11 19.56 -7.70
C GLN A 138 -0.87 18.55 -7.08
N ARG A 139 -1.59 18.97 -6.03
CA ARG A 139 -2.63 18.15 -5.36
C ARG A 139 -3.75 17.78 -6.32
N LYS A 140 -4.23 18.75 -7.09
CA LYS A 140 -5.39 18.56 -7.96
C LYS A 140 -5.06 17.72 -9.18
N VAL A 141 -3.88 17.90 -9.77
CA VAL A 141 -3.43 17.02 -10.87
C VAL A 141 -3.15 15.61 -10.38
N SER A 142 -2.57 15.42 -9.19
CA SER A 142 -2.36 14.08 -8.62
C SER A 142 -3.70 13.38 -8.34
N SER A 143 -4.69 14.13 -7.83
CA SER A 143 -6.05 13.62 -7.67
C SER A 143 -6.70 13.24 -9.00
N LEU A 144 -6.41 13.95 -10.10
CA LEU A 144 -6.87 13.60 -11.44
C LEU A 144 -6.22 12.30 -11.92
N TYR A 145 -4.90 12.11 -11.71
CA TYR A 145 -4.22 10.84 -12.01
C TYR A 145 -4.87 9.65 -11.29
N ARG A 146 -5.24 9.83 -10.02
CA ARG A 146 -5.99 8.81 -9.26
C ARG A 146 -7.32 8.46 -9.94
N VAL A 147 -8.13 9.47 -10.28
CA VAL A 147 -9.42 9.27 -10.96
C VAL A 147 -9.23 8.60 -12.32
N LEU A 148 -8.23 8.99 -13.11
CA LEU A 148 -7.94 8.35 -14.39
C LEU A 148 -7.60 6.86 -14.21
N ALA A 149 -6.83 6.51 -13.17
CA ALA A 149 -6.54 5.12 -12.86
C ALA A 149 -7.81 4.33 -12.48
N ASP A 150 -8.63 4.89 -11.56
CA ASP A 150 -9.88 4.28 -11.11
C ASP A 150 -10.89 4.07 -12.26
N GLU A 151 -10.91 4.99 -13.25
CA GLU A 151 -11.76 4.93 -14.45
C GLU A 151 -11.14 4.09 -15.60
N GLY A 152 -10.23 3.18 -15.25
CA GLY A 152 -9.68 2.18 -16.17
C GLY A 152 -8.62 2.69 -17.13
N GLN A 153 -8.03 3.87 -16.89
CA GLN A 153 -6.93 4.42 -17.69
C GLN A 153 -5.56 4.21 -17.04
N ALA A 154 -5.45 3.29 -16.06
CA ALA A 154 -4.22 3.00 -15.32
C ALA A 154 -3.02 2.75 -16.23
N GLY A 155 -3.15 1.94 -17.29
CA GLY A 155 -2.05 1.65 -18.22
C GLY A 155 -1.51 2.88 -18.97
N VAL A 156 -2.35 3.90 -19.20
CA VAL A 156 -1.90 5.16 -19.81
C VAL A 156 -1.11 5.98 -18.80
N VAL A 157 -1.66 6.15 -17.59
CA VAL A 157 -1.05 6.97 -16.54
C VAL A 157 0.14 6.31 -15.84
N ALA A 158 0.29 4.98 -15.94
CA ALA A 158 1.41 4.22 -15.40
C ALA A 158 2.76 4.68 -15.98
N ARG A 159 2.75 5.28 -17.18
CA ARG A 159 3.93 5.89 -17.82
C ARG A 159 4.49 7.07 -17.02
N ASP A 160 3.65 7.71 -16.22
CA ASP A 160 3.97 8.94 -15.49
C ASP A 160 4.32 8.67 -14.00
N VAL A 161 4.36 7.40 -13.57
CA VAL A 161 4.68 6.99 -12.18
C VAL A 161 5.93 7.68 -11.63
N ALA A 162 7.00 7.76 -12.42
CA ALA A 162 8.24 8.42 -11.99
C ALA A 162 8.04 9.93 -11.74
N SER A 163 7.23 10.59 -12.56
CA SER A 163 6.90 12.01 -12.40
C SER A 163 5.99 12.26 -11.19
N ILE A 164 5.04 11.36 -10.93
CA ILE A 164 4.17 11.39 -9.73
C ILE A 164 5.02 11.20 -8.47
N MET A 165 5.94 10.24 -8.47
CA MET A 165 6.86 10.00 -7.36
C MET A 165 7.78 11.20 -7.11
N HIS A 166 8.34 11.80 -8.16
CA HIS A 166 9.14 13.02 -8.04
C HIS A 166 8.33 14.19 -7.46
N CYS A 167 7.05 14.32 -7.83
CA CYS A 167 6.14 15.32 -7.23
C CYS A 167 6.03 15.11 -5.71
N PHE A 168 5.84 13.87 -5.26
CA PHE A 168 5.84 13.55 -3.84
C PHE A 168 7.15 13.93 -3.15
N GLU A 169 8.29 13.51 -3.67
CA GLU A 169 9.61 13.78 -3.07
C GLU A 169 9.89 15.29 -2.98
N ALA A 170 9.56 16.04 -4.03
CA ALA A 170 9.70 17.50 -4.04
C ALA A 170 8.86 18.16 -2.93
N THR A 171 7.64 17.67 -2.67
CA THR A 171 6.84 18.18 -1.55
C THR A 171 7.39 17.80 -0.18
N GLN A 172 8.07 16.65 -0.06
CA GLN A 172 8.73 16.27 1.19
C GLN A 172 9.92 17.18 1.51
N ALA A 173 10.69 17.61 0.51
CA ALA A 173 11.81 18.51 0.69
C ALA A 173 11.41 19.87 1.30
N VAL A 174 10.18 20.32 1.05
CA VAL A 174 9.62 21.58 1.61
C VAL A 174 8.73 21.30 2.84
N ASN A 175 8.80 20.09 3.41
CA ASN A 175 8.00 19.63 4.54
C ASN A 175 6.48 19.78 4.34
N ALA A 176 6.01 19.81 3.09
CA ALA A 176 4.60 19.90 2.79
C ALA A 176 3.96 18.50 2.82
N SER A 177 2.81 18.39 3.51
CA SER A 177 2.08 17.11 3.62
C SER A 177 1.13 16.94 2.43
N LEU A 178 1.67 16.46 1.31
CA LEU A 178 0.90 16.18 0.11
C LEU A 178 0.77 14.67 -0.12
N MET A 179 -0.42 14.12 0.18
CA MET A 179 -0.70 12.68 0.01
C MET A 179 -1.19 12.26 -1.38
N ALA A 180 -1.76 13.21 -2.12
CA ALA A 180 -2.42 12.92 -3.39
C ALA A 180 -1.53 12.16 -4.41
N PRO A 181 -0.21 12.39 -4.52
CA PRO A 181 0.67 11.56 -5.33
C PRO A 181 0.69 10.09 -4.91
N LEU A 182 0.78 9.79 -3.61
CA LEU A 182 0.77 8.41 -3.12
C LEU A 182 -0.60 7.75 -3.35
N ASP A 183 -1.69 8.48 -3.14
CA ASP A 183 -3.04 7.99 -3.45
C ASP A 183 -3.20 7.65 -4.94
N ALA A 184 -2.60 8.46 -5.82
CA ALA A 184 -2.57 8.18 -7.26
C ALA A 184 -1.75 6.92 -7.59
N LEU A 185 -0.56 6.77 -7.00
CA LEU A 185 0.25 5.56 -7.17
C LEU A 185 -0.48 4.31 -6.65
N ALA A 186 -1.17 4.40 -5.52
CA ALA A 186 -1.95 3.31 -4.96
C ALA A 186 -3.13 2.90 -5.88
N ALA A 187 -3.80 3.88 -6.49
CA ALA A 187 -4.87 3.60 -7.47
C ALA A 187 -4.32 2.96 -8.75
N ILE A 188 -3.20 3.46 -9.29
CA ILE A 188 -2.52 2.87 -10.45
C ILE A 188 -2.15 1.40 -10.16
N ALA A 189 -1.55 1.14 -8.99
CA ALA A 189 -1.20 -0.23 -8.59
C ALA A 189 -2.43 -1.13 -8.45
N SER A 190 -3.49 -0.65 -7.78
CA SER A 190 -4.73 -1.42 -7.56
C SER A 190 -5.49 -1.70 -8.86
N ALA A 191 -5.32 -0.84 -9.87
CA ALA A 191 -5.94 -0.98 -11.18
C ALA A 191 -5.17 -1.90 -12.15
N GLY A 192 -4.19 -2.66 -11.64
CA GLY A 192 -3.47 -3.69 -12.39
C GLY A 192 -2.10 -3.27 -12.94
N GLU A 193 -1.63 -2.07 -12.63
CA GLU A 193 -0.32 -1.55 -13.06
C GLU A 193 0.72 -1.55 -11.93
N ALA A 194 0.61 -2.51 -11.01
CA ALA A 194 1.46 -2.59 -9.82
C ALA A 194 2.95 -2.72 -10.16
N GLN A 195 3.31 -3.41 -11.23
CA GLN A 195 4.70 -3.56 -11.69
C GLN A 195 5.30 -2.21 -12.11
N ALA A 196 4.50 -1.30 -12.66
CA ALA A 196 4.98 0.04 -13.00
C ALA A 196 5.29 0.84 -11.73
N VAL A 197 4.41 0.74 -10.71
CA VAL A 197 4.58 1.41 -9.41
C VAL A 197 5.72 0.79 -8.59
N ALA A 198 5.94 -0.52 -8.69
CA ALA A 198 7.04 -1.22 -8.01
C ALA A 198 8.43 -0.65 -8.38
N ARG A 199 8.58 -0.03 -9.56
CA ARG A 199 9.85 0.63 -9.97
C ARG A 199 10.27 1.79 -9.07
N VAL A 200 9.36 2.33 -8.25
CA VAL A 200 9.66 3.42 -7.31
C VAL A 200 9.62 2.98 -5.85
N VAL A 201 9.60 1.67 -5.58
CA VAL A 201 9.43 1.11 -4.23
C VAL A 201 10.51 1.57 -3.25
N GLU A 202 11.78 1.66 -3.65
CA GLU A 202 12.87 2.15 -2.78
C GLU A 202 12.58 3.54 -2.20
N ARG A 203 11.98 4.42 -3.00
CA ARG A 203 11.58 5.76 -2.58
C ARG A 203 10.39 5.72 -1.62
N LEU A 204 9.48 4.75 -1.78
CA LEU A 204 8.40 4.49 -0.84
C LEU A 204 8.94 3.94 0.49
N LEU A 205 9.94 3.05 0.47
CA LEU A 205 10.58 2.55 1.69
C LEU A 205 11.19 3.68 2.51
N ALA A 206 11.81 4.66 1.87
CA ALA A 206 12.29 5.87 2.57
C ALA A 206 11.14 6.64 3.26
N ALA A 207 9.96 6.72 2.62
CA ALA A 207 8.79 7.41 3.18
C ALA A 207 8.14 6.69 4.37
N LEU A 208 8.47 5.41 4.63
CA LEU A 208 8.06 4.72 5.86
C LEU A 208 8.72 5.30 7.12
N ARG A 209 9.82 6.05 6.96
CA ARG A 209 10.54 6.70 8.06
C ARG A 209 10.17 8.18 8.23
N ASP A 210 9.16 8.68 7.52
CA ASP A 210 8.72 10.07 7.62
C ASP A 210 8.21 10.40 9.03
N THR A 211 8.45 11.61 9.51
CA THR A 211 8.01 12.05 10.84
C THR A 211 6.48 12.15 10.94
N ARG A 212 5.79 12.40 9.83
CA ARG A 212 4.34 12.60 9.79
C ARG A 212 3.61 11.26 9.64
N PRO A 213 2.68 10.93 10.55
CA PRO A 213 1.99 9.65 10.53
C PRO A 213 1.13 9.44 9.28
N LYS A 214 0.48 10.49 8.77
CA LYS A 214 -0.31 10.42 7.53
C LYS A 214 0.51 9.96 6.33
N ILE A 215 1.79 10.34 6.26
CA ILE A 215 2.67 9.91 5.19
C ILE A 215 2.96 8.42 5.34
N ARG A 216 3.43 8.00 6.51
CA ARG A 216 3.71 6.59 6.79
C ARG A 216 2.50 5.70 6.51
N ALA A 217 1.30 6.07 6.99
CA ALA A 217 0.07 5.32 6.76
C ALA A 217 -0.28 5.20 5.27
N THR A 218 -0.16 6.29 4.50
CA THR A 218 -0.49 6.27 3.06
C THR A 218 0.57 5.51 2.26
N THR A 219 1.84 5.58 2.66
CA THR A 219 2.92 4.76 2.11
C THR A 219 2.62 3.27 2.33
N CYS A 220 2.24 2.86 3.55
CA CYS A 220 1.82 1.48 3.82
C CYS A 220 0.66 1.04 2.91
N LYS A 221 -0.37 1.89 2.75
CA LYS A 221 -1.51 1.61 1.84
C LYS A 221 -1.05 1.45 0.38
N THR A 222 -0.08 2.26 -0.06
CA THR A 222 0.50 2.18 -1.41
C THR A 222 1.26 0.87 -1.62
N LEU A 223 2.09 0.47 -0.65
CA LEU A 223 2.80 -0.81 -0.68
C LEU A 223 1.82 -2.00 -0.71
N ALA A 224 0.76 -1.93 0.10
CA ALA A 224 -0.29 -2.93 0.10
C ALA A 224 -1.01 -3.01 -1.26
N ALA A 225 -1.24 -1.86 -1.92
CA ALA A 225 -1.82 -1.81 -3.26
C ALA A 225 -0.90 -2.43 -4.33
N ILE A 226 0.41 -2.19 -4.26
CA ILE A 226 1.40 -2.85 -5.13
C ILE A 226 1.35 -4.36 -4.96
N ALA A 227 1.32 -4.83 -3.71
CA ALA A 227 1.26 -6.25 -3.40
C ALA A 227 -0.02 -6.89 -3.97
N ARG A 228 -1.19 -6.31 -3.67
CA ARG A 228 -2.50 -6.80 -4.16
C ARG A 228 -2.67 -6.70 -5.66
N GLY A 229 -2.03 -5.72 -6.30
CA GLY A 229 -2.06 -5.55 -7.76
C GLY A 229 -1.15 -6.50 -8.53
N GLY A 230 -0.58 -7.53 -7.88
CA GLY A 230 0.16 -8.60 -8.54
C GLY A 230 1.68 -8.40 -8.60
N ALA A 231 2.22 -7.42 -7.88
CA ALA A 231 3.67 -7.21 -7.75
C ALA A 231 4.22 -7.65 -6.38
N LYS A 232 3.50 -8.51 -5.65
CA LYS A 232 3.93 -9.03 -4.34
C LYS A 232 5.29 -9.73 -4.37
N ASP A 233 5.61 -10.45 -5.44
CA ASP A 233 6.90 -11.15 -5.57
C ASP A 233 8.05 -10.16 -5.70
N LEU A 234 7.82 -9.03 -6.37
CA LEU A 234 8.81 -7.93 -6.44
C LEU A 234 9.03 -7.28 -5.09
N LEU A 235 8.06 -7.36 -4.17
CA LEU A 235 8.19 -6.85 -2.80
C LEU A 235 8.90 -7.86 -1.87
N GLY A 236 8.62 -9.16 -2.03
CA GLY A 236 9.23 -10.21 -1.20
C GLY A 236 10.74 -10.39 -1.41
N HIS A 237 11.25 -9.98 -2.57
CA HIS A 237 12.70 -9.95 -2.84
C HIS A 237 13.38 -8.69 -2.31
N LEU A 238 12.64 -7.70 -1.79
CA LEU A 238 13.18 -6.50 -1.13
C LEU A 238 13.51 -6.81 0.35
N GLY A 239 14.39 -7.79 0.57
CA GLY A 239 15.46 -7.56 1.53
C GLY A 239 16.43 -6.63 0.81
N LEU A 240 16.86 -5.53 1.43
CA LEU A 240 17.87 -4.63 0.85
C LEU A 240 19.01 -5.47 0.25
N ILE A 241 18.99 -5.66 -1.07
CA ILE A 241 20.11 -6.27 -1.78
C ILE A 241 21.17 -5.18 -1.75
N ASP A 242 22.31 -5.50 -1.13
CA ASP A 242 23.50 -4.68 -1.07
C ASP A 242 23.78 -4.02 -2.43
N THR A 243 23.38 -2.76 -2.59
CA THR A 243 24.09 -1.86 -3.47
C THR A 243 25.26 -1.35 -2.66
N GLU A 244 26.47 -1.78 -3.03
CA GLU A 244 27.78 -1.38 -2.51
C GLU A 244 27.90 0.15 -2.34
N ILE A 245 27.32 0.73 -1.30
CA ILE A 245 27.52 2.13 -0.91
C ILE A 245 27.48 2.21 0.61
N ALA A 246 28.66 2.53 1.15
CA ALA A 246 28.97 3.07 2.47
C ALA A 246 28.83 2.11 3.66
N GLU A 247 29.99 1.65 4.11
CA GLU A 247 30.27 1.19 5.47
C GLU A 247 29.63 2.12 6.50
N SER A 248 28.95 1.51 7.48
CA SER A 248 28.38 2.11 8.70
C SER A 248 26.87 2.47 8.72
N CYS A 249 25.97 1.59 8.26
CA CYS A 249 24.63 1.48 8.83
C CYS A 249 24.08 0.05 8.66
N ILE A 250 23.32 -0.42 9.65
CA ILE A 250 22.78 -1.78 9.82
C ILE A 250 22.38 -2.44 8.49
N SER A 251 22.98 -3.58 8.17
CA SER A 251 22.61 -4.46 7.07
C SER A 251 21.13 -4.89 7.15
N GLY A 252 20.37 -4.73 6.06
CA GLY A 252 19.41 -5.75 5.64
C GLY A 252 18.05 -5.88 6.36
N VAL A 253 17.43 -4.80 6.86
CA VAL A 253 16.03 -4.90 7.35
C VAL A 253 15.08 -5.14 6.16
N THR A 254 14.36 -6.26 6.16
CA THR A 254 13.37 -6.60 5.10
C THR A 254 12.13 -5.72 5.18
N LEU A 255 11.41 -5.51 4.07
CA LEU A 255 10.11 -4.82 4.10
C LEU A 255 9.13 -5.47 5.09
N PHE A 256 9.12 -6.80 5.16
CA PHE A 256 8.31 -7.55 6.12
C PHE A 256 8.62 -7.14 7.57
N GLU A 257 9.90 -7.08 7.94
CA GLU A 257 10.33 -6.66 9.27
C GLU A 257 10.02 -5.17 9.54
N MET A 258 10.24 -4.29 8.56
CA MET A 258 9.88 -2.87 8.70
C MET A 258 8.39 -2.68 8.99
N LEU A 259 7.52 -3.35 8.24
CA LEU A 259 6.07 -3.25 8.44
C LEU A 259 5.63 -3.85 9.77
N ALA A 260 6.20 -4.99 10.18
CA ALA A 260 5.88 -5.59 11.47
C ALA A 260 6.32 -4.71 12.65
N LEU A 261 7.48 -4.06 12.55
CA LEU A 261 7.93 -3.08 13.56
C LEU A 261 7.03 -1.85 13.59
N LEU A 262 6.63 -1.29 12.44
CA LEU A 262 5.65 -0.19 12.40
C LEU A 262 4.31 -0.59 13.02
N SER A 263 3.81 -1.80 12.76
CA SER A 263 2.58 -2.30 13.37
C SER A 263 2.66 -2.41 14.90
N LEU A 264 3.83 -2.68 15.45
CA LEU A 264 4.03 -2.84 16.90
C LEU A 264 4.32 -1.51 17.60
N ASP A 265 5.14 -0.67 16.98
CA ASP A 265 5.85 0.42 17.67
C ASP A 265 5.40 1.82 17.25
N ASP A 266 4.64 1.95 16.15
CA ASP A 266 4.22 3.28 15.74
C ASP A 266 3.28 3.90 16.79
N ALA A 267 3.53 5.17 17.08
CA ALA A 267 2.75 5.94 18.03
C ALA A 267 1.31 6.18 17.52
N ASP A 268 1.14 6.22 16.20
CA ASP A 268 -0.13 6.50 15.54
C ASP A 268 -0.87 5.21 15.19
N ALA A 269 -2.12 5.10 15.66
CA ALA A 269 -2.93 3.89 15.49
C ALA A 269 -3.29 3.61 14.02
N ASP A 270 -3.47 4.64 13.20
CA ASP A 270 -3.78 4.49 11.77
C ASP A 270 -2.56 3.95 11.01
N VAL A 271 -1.35 4.37 11.40
CA VAL A 271 -0.11 3.82 10.85
C VAL A 271 0.05 2.35 11.22
N ARG A 272 -0.21 1.99 12.49
CA ARG A 272 -0.13 0.58 12.93
C ARG A 272 -1.07 -0.32 12.13
N LEU A 273 -2.32 0.13 11.94
CA LEU A 273 -3.32 -0.61 11.16
C LEU A 273 -2.92 -0.70 9.68
N ALA A 274 -2.54 0.42 9.06
CA ALA A 274 -2.12 0.42 7.66
C ALA A 274 -0.88 -0.46 7.41
N ALA A 275 0.08 -0.47 8.35
CA ALA A 275 1.25 -1.34 8.28
C ALA A 275 0.87 -2.82 8.42
N ALA A 276 -0.06 -3.14 9.33
CA ALA A 276 -0.53 -4.51 9.54
C ALA A 276 -1.28 -5.04 8.30
N ASP A 277 -2.13 -4.22 7.69
CA ASP A 277 -2.81 -4.55 6.43
C ASP A 277 -1.84 -4.75 5.27
N ALA A 278 -0.80 -3.91 5.19
CA ALA A 278 0.25 -4.07 4.19
C ALA A 278 1.02 -5.38 4.39
N LEU A 279 1.33 -5.74 5.64
CA LEU A 279 2.02 -6.99 5.98
C LEU A 279 1.26 -8.22 5.48
N ARG A 280 -0.07 -8.24 5.61
CA ARG A 280 -0.93 -9.34 5.11
C ARG A 280 -0.86 -9.55 3.61
N CYS A 281 -0.48 -8.52 2.86
CA CYS A 281 -0.47 -8.58 1.40
C CYS A 281 0.87 -9.09 0.85
N LEU A 282 1.91 -9.19 1.68
CA LEU A 282 3.22 -9.67 1.28
C LEU A 282 3.24 -11.19 1.05
N PRO A 283 4.11 -11.70 0.15
CA PRO A 283 4.19 -13.13 -0.13
C PRO A 283 4.62 -13.92 1.11
N GLU A 284 5.45 -13.33 1.97
CA GLU A 284 5.84 -13.94 3.24
C GLU A 284 4.63 -14.19 4.12
N ALA A 285 3.53 -13.44 3.99
CA ALA A 285 2.31 -13.61 4.78
C ALA A 285 1.38 -14.73 4.29
N GLU A 286 1.75 -15.45 3.22
CA GLU A 286 0.90 -16.49 2.65
C GLU A 286 0.59 -17.63 3.64
N PRO A 287 -0.66 -18.13 3.62
CA PRO A 287 -1.15 -19.07 4.62
C PRO A 287 -0.69 -20.51 4.35
N CYS A 288 0.44 -20.92 4.91
CA CYS A 288 0.83 -22.33 5.02
C CYS A 288 1.52 -22.58 6.38
N GLU A 289 1.20 -23.68 7.06
CA GLU A 289 1.80 -24.01 8.36
C GLU A 289 3.33 -24.17 8.29
N GLU A 290 3.83 -24.73 7.19
CA GLU A 290 5.27 -24.91 6.95
C GLU A 290 5.99 -23.55 6.85
N THR A 291 5.43 -22.61 6.07
CA THR A 291 6.01 -21.27 5.91
C THR A 291 5.89 -20.44 7.19
N ALA A 292 4.86 -20.67 8.00
CA ALA A 292 4.69 -20.03 9.30
C ALA A 292 5.76 -20.45 10.31
N HIS A 293 6.08 -21.74 10.39
CA HIS A 293 7.16 -22.23 11.25
C HIS A 293 8.51 -21.63 10.84
N GLU A 294 8.83 -21.67 9.55
CA GLU A 294 10.03 -21.05 8.99
C GLU A 294 10.11 -19.55 9.29
N ARG A 295 8.99 -18.84 9.18
CA ARG A 295 8.91 -17.40 9.46
C ARG A 295 9.14 -17.09 10.94
N ARG A 296 8.59 -17.89 11.85
CA ARG A 296 8.87 -17.72 13.28
C ARG A 296 10.35 -17.94 13.60
N ASN A 297 10.95 -18.95 12.97
CA ASN A 297 12.37 -19.23 13.12
C ASN A 297 13.26 -18.15 12.48
N ARG A 298 12.77 -17.50 11.40
CA ARG A 298 13.47 -16.40 10.72
C ARG A 298 13.45 -15.11 11.53
N TYR A 299 12.38 -14.85 12.29
CA TYR A 299 12.21 -13.61 13.06
C TYR A 299 11.92 -13.86 14.57
N PRO A 300 12.80 -14.58 15.30
CA PRO A 300 12.51 -15.02 16.67
C PRO A 300 12.37 -13.83 17.65
N ALA A 301 13.14 -12.76 17.45
CA ALA A 301 13.04 -11.55 18.27
C ALA A 301 11.68 -10.85 18.10
N LEU A 302 11.18 -10.80 16.86
CA LEU A 302 9.89 -10.21 16.52
C LEU A 302 8.74 -11.03 17.09
N VAL A 303 8.79 -12.36 16.98
CA VAL A 303 7.81 -13.27 17.58
C VAL A 303 7.75 -13.11 19.10
N ASN A 304 8.91 -13.10 19.77
CA ASN A 304 8.99 -12.88 21.23
C ASN A 304 8.43 -11.52 21.65
N ARG A 305 8.53 -10.51 20.78
CA ARG A 305 7.98 -9.17 21.03
C ARG A 305 6.46 -9.16 20.83
N LEU A 306 5.98 -9.75 19.74
CA LEU A 306 4.55 -9.95 19.44
C LEU A 306 3.82 -10.67 20.57
N GLN A 307 4.40 -11.75 21.10
CA GLN A 307 3.80 -12.51 22.21
C GLN A 307 3.69 -11.68 23.50
N ARG A 308 4.69 -10.83 23.80
CA ARG A 308 4.63 -9.90 24.93
C ARG A 308 3.63 -8.77 24.70
N TRP A 309 3.53 -8.30 23.46
CA TRP A 309 2.62 -7.22 23.06
C TRP A 309 1.14 -7.68 23.01
N ALA A 310 0.87 -8.93 22.63
CA ALA A 310 -0.48 -9.49 22.58
C ALA A 310 -1.20 -9.50 23.96
N GLY A 311 -0.47 -9.40 25.06
CA GLY A 311 -1.06 -9.26 26.40
C GLY A 311 -1.47 -7.84 26.79
N THR A 312 -1.08 -6.80 26.02
CA THR A 312 -1.21 -5.40 26.45
C THR A 312 -2.22 -4.57 25.66
N GLN A 313 -2.52 -4.94 24.41
CA GLN A 313 -3.51 -4.24 23.57
C GLN A 313 -4.42 -5.24 22.87
N THR A 314 -5.72 -4.99 22.91
CA THR A 314 -6.73 -5.73 22.13
C THR A 314 -7.20 -4.90 20.95
N GLY A 315 -7.31 -5.51 19.77
CA GLY A 315 -7.77 -4.81 18.57
C GLY A 315 -7.43 -5.49 17.25
N GLU A 316 -7.81 -4.84 16.15
CA GLU A 316 -7.65 -5.35 14.79
C GLU A 316 -6.18 -5.63 14.43
N VAL A 317 -5.27 -4.74 14.80
CA VAL A 317 -3.82 -4.92 14.59
C VAL A 317 -3.30 -6.21 15.22
N GLN A 318 -3.77 -6.54 16.43
CA GLN A 318 -3.39 -7.77 17.11
C GLN A 318 -3.89 -9.01 16.36
N SER A 319 -5.17 -9.00 15.98
CA SER A 319 -5.76 -10.09 15.20
C SER A 319 -4.98 -10.34 13.91
N ILE A 320 -4.64 -9.26 13.21
CA ILE A 320 -3.84 -9.33 11.98
C ILE A 320 -2.46 -9.94 12.26
N LEU A 321 -1.71 -9.41 13.23
CA LEU A 321 -0.36 -9.89 13.51
C LEU A 321 -0.34 -11.35 13.98
N LEU A 322 -1.28 -11.76 14.85
CA LEU A 322 -1.40 -13.15 15.28
C LEU A 322 -1.70 -14.07 14.08
N SER A 323 -2.60 -13.65 13.19
CA SER A 323 -2.93 -14.41 11.98
C SER A 323 -1.73 -14.53 11.03
N VAL A 324 -0.99 -13.44 10.81
CA VAL A 324 0.19 -13.44 9.93
C VAL A 324 1.24 -14.39 10.49
N PHE A 325 1.59 -14.30 11.77
CA PHE A 325 2.60 -15.18 12.37
C PHE A 325 2.07 -16.57 12.77
N TYR A 326 0.80 -16.88 12.43
CA TYR A 326 0.09 -18.09 12.84
C TYR A 326 0.10 -18.35 14.35
N LEU A 327 0.32 -17.31 15.15
CA LEU A 327 0.35 -17.44 16.59
C LEU A 327 -1.09 -17.68 17.03
N SER A 328 -1.42 -18.94 17.29
CA SER A 328 -2.69 -19.30 17.90
C SER A 328 -2.84 -18.49 19.18
N ASN A 329 -4.03 -17.92 19.39
CA ASN A 329 -4.38 -17.34 20.68
C ASN A 329 -4.43 -18.41 21.79
N GLU A 330 -4.25 -19.68 21.42
CA GLU A 330 -3.59 -20.67 22.27
C GLU A 330 -2.13 -20.24 22.47
N MET A 331 -1.97 -19.16 23.23
CA MET A 331 -0.78 -18.99 24.05
C MET A 331 -0.55 -20.34 24.70
N GLU A 332 0.57 -21.00 24.39
CA GLU A 332 0.97 -22.19 25.14
C GLU A 332 0.77 -21.84 26.62
N ALA A 333 -0.22 -22.48 27.25
CA ALA A 333 -0.56 -22.21 28.62
C ALA A 333 0.39 -23.06 29.45
N CYS A 334 0.93 -22.48 30.51
CA CYS A 334 1.70 -23.26 31.46
C CYS A 334 0.74 -24.29 32.07
N VAL A 335 0.89 -25.57 31.76
CA VAL A 335 -0.03 -26.62 32.24
C VAL A 335 -0.03 -26.77 33.76
N ILE A 336 0.90 -26.13 34.47
CA ILE A 336 0.96 -26.11 35.93
C ILE A 336 -0.06 -25.11 36.51
N CYS A 337 -0.09 -23.86 36.02
CA CYS A 337 -0.97 -22.81 36.53
C CYS A 337 -2.14 -22.47 35.59
N GLN A 338 -2.16 -23.04 34.39
CA GLN A 338 -3.11 -22.77 33.31
C GLN A 338 -3.11 -21.31 32.81
N GLU A 339 -2.13 -20.52 33.22
CA GLU A 339 -1.93 -19.16 32.74
C GLU A 339 -1.02 -19.14 31.49
N PRO A 340 -1.16 -18.14 30.61
CA PRO A 340 -0.30 -17.97 29.46
C PRO A 340 1.21 -17.89 29.77
N LEU A 341 2.05 -18.62 29.03
CA LEU A 341 3.51 -18.73 29.28
C LEU A 341 4.31 -17.42 29.25
N HIS A 342 3.77 -16.37 28.66
CA HIS A 342 4.41 -15.05 28.58
C HIS A 342 4.28 -14.22 29.89
N LEU A 343 3.37 -14.61 30.80
CA LEU A 343 3.24 -14.00 32.13
C LEU A 343 4.26 -14.60 33.11
N ALA A 344 4.47 -13.99 34.28
CA ALA A 344 5.21 -14.59 35.40
C ALA A 344 6.66 -15.09 35.15
N GLY A 345 7.48 -14.36 34.39
CA GLY A 345 8.93 -14.61 34.27
C GLY A 345 9.36 -15.42 33.05
N GLY A 346 8.43 -15.69 32.12
CA GLY A 346 8.71 -16.23 30.79
C GLY A 346 8.79 -17.76 30.70
N PRO A 347 8.72 -18.30 29.47
CA PRO A 347 8.77 -19.73 29.21
C PRO A 347 10.16 -20.31 29.50
N GLN A 348 10.19 -21.49 30.11
CA GLN A 348 11.36 -22.33 30.30
C GLN A 348 11.11 -23.68 29.64
N THR A 349 11.98 -24.02 28.69
CA THR A 349 11.96 -25.32 28.01
C THR A 349 12.84 -26.31 28.78
N LEU A 350 12.28 -27.46 29.14
CA LEU A 350 13.01 -28.56 29.75
C LEU A 350 13.80 -29.36 28.71
N PRO A 351 14.83 -30.15 29.09
CA PRO A 351 15.58 -31.03 28.18
C PRO A 351 14.72 -32.05 27.43
N CYS A 352 13.53 -32.37 27.95
CA CYS A 352 12.55 -33.23 27.27
C CYS A 352 11.68 -32.49 26.24
N GLY A 353 11.93 -31.20 25.99
CA GLY A 353 11.23 -30.37 25.00
C GLY A 353 9.95 -29.66 25.48
N HIS A 354 9.45 -29.94 26.69
CA HIS A 354 8.24 -29.32 27.22
C HIS A 354 8.50 -27.93 27.85
N VAL A 355 7.54 -27.02 27.70
CA VAL A 355 7.66 -25.61 28.11
C VAL A 355 6.67 -25.25 29.23
N PHE A 356 7.12 -24.46 30.20
CA PHE A 356 6.38 -24.04 31.39
C PHE A 356 6.85 -22.65 31.86
N HIS A 357 6.16 -21.95 32.78
CA HIS A 357 6.78 -20.79 33.43
C HIS A 357 7.97 -21.25 34.27
N ARG A 358 9.07 -20.49 34.22
CA ARG A 358 10.25 -20.73 35.06
C ARG A 358 9.90 -20.94 36.53
N ARG A 359 9.08 -20.04 37.08
CA ARG A 359 8.66 -20.10 38.49
C ARG A 359 7.83 -21.34 38.80
N CYS A 360 6.88 -21.70 37.93
CA CYS A 360 6.04 -22.88 38.13
C CYS A 360 6.86 -24.18 38.11
N VAL A 361 7.88 -24.26 37.26
CA VAL A 361 8.80 -25.41 37.22
C VAL A 361 9.69 -25.46 38.45
N GLU A 362 10.24 -24.33 38.88
CA GLU A 362 11.04 -24.23 40.11
C GLU A 362 10.21 -24.66 41.32
N ASP A 363 8.96 -24.19 41.45
CA ASP A 363 8.03 -24.57 42.52
C ASP A 363 7.70 -26.07 42.47
N TRP A 364 7.48 -26.64 41.29
CA TRP A 364 7.28 -28.07 41.09
C TRP A 364 8.49 -28.90 41.54
N TYR A 365 9.71 -28.46 41.21
CA TYR A 365 10.95 -29.13 41.65
C TYR A 365 11.16 -29.02 43.15
N ASN A 366 10.87 -27.87 43.74
CA ASN A 366 10.94 -27.67 45.19
C ASN A 366 9.93 -28.57 45.92
N PHE A 367 8.74 -28.75 45.37
CA PHE A 367 7.74 -29.67 45.94
C PHE A 367 8.15 -31.13 45.83
N THR A 368 8.57 -31.59 44.63
CA THR A 368 8.97 -32.99 44.42
C THR A 368 10.18 -33.40 45.26
N THR A 369 11.17 -32.52 45.43
CA THR A 369 12.33 -32.76 46.30
C THR A 369 11.93 -32.83 47.78
N LYS A 370 11.05 -31.92 48.26
CA LYS A 370 10.50 -31.97 49.63
C LYS A 370 9.76 -33.27 49.92
N CYS A 371 9.11 -33.87 48.93
CA CYS A 371 8.43 -35.17 49.07
C CYS A 371 9.36 -36.38 48.86
N GLY A 372 10.69 -36.18 48.77
CA GLY A 372 11.67 -37.26 48.59
C GLY A 372 11.66 -37.89 47.19
N ARG A 373 11.07 -37.22 46.19
CA ARG A 373 11.00 -37.69 44.80
C ARG A 373 12.04 -36.99 43.92
N ILE A 374 12.47 -37.68 42.88
CA ILE A 374 13.38 -37.12 41.88
C ILE A 374 12.60 -36.10 41.03
N PRO A 375 13.11 -34.87 40.83
CA PRO A 375 12.51 -33.89 39.94
C PRO A 375 12.25 -34.45 38.55
N ASN A 376 11.04 -34.27 38.04
CA ASN A 376 10.63 -34.76 36.75
C ASN A 376 9.74 -33.76 36.02
N CYS A 377 9.65 -33.89 34.70
CA CYS A 377 8.72 -33.10 33.90
C CYS A 377 7.27 -33.40 34.32
N PRO A 378 6.43 -32.38 34.58
CA PRO A 378 5.01 -32.57 34.90
C PRO A 378 4.21 -33.30 33.82
N LEU A 379 4.59 -33.14 32.54
CA LEU A 379 3.87 -33.72 31.39
C LEU A 379 4.32 -35.15 31.10
N CYS A 380 5.61 -35.36 30.81
CA CYS A 380 6.10 -36.68 30.37
C CYS A 380 6.81 -37.48 31.46
N ARG A 381 6.96 -36.93 32.67
CA ARG A 381 7.62 -37.58 33.82
C ARG A 381 9.08 -37.98 33.59
N THR A 382 9.70 -37.50 32.51
CA THR A 382 11.13 -37.66 32.28
C THR A 382 11.89 -37.06 33.45
N LYS A 383 12.80 -37.85 34.03
CA LYS A 383 13.62 -37.42 35.17
C LYS A 383 14.61 -36.35 34.71
N MET A 384 14.74 -35.30 35.50
CA MET A 384 15.68 -34.23 35.19
C MET A 384 17.08 -34.62 35.67
N PRO A 385 18.13 -34.44 34.85
CA PRO A 385 19.50 -34.62 35.32
C PRO A 385 19.79 -33.57 36.40
N LEU A 386 20.29 -34.02 37.55
CA LEU A 386 20.51 -33.23 38.78
C LEU A 386 21.52 -32.06 38.64
N ILE A 387 22.01 -31.76 37.44
CA ILE A 387 23.06 -30.78 37.16
C ILE A 387 22.49 -29.43 36.66
N ALA A 388 21.20 -29.33 36.31
CA ALA A 388 20.63 -28.14 35.68
C ALA A 388 19.97 -27.11 36.62
N LEU A 389 20.31 -27.09 37.92
CA LEU A 389 19.68 -26.16 38.89
C LEU A 389 20.57 -25.00 39.34
N ARG A 390 21.82 -24.91 38.89
CA ARG A 390 22.70 -23.76 39.11
C ARG A 390 23.61 -23.59 37.91
N ASP A 391 23.17 -22.79 36.95
CA ASP A 391 23.96 -21.74 36.28
C ASP A 391 23.28 -21.34 34.95
N PRO A 392 23.15 -20.04 34.64
CA PRO A 392 22.85 -19.61 33.28
C PRO A 392 24.00 -20.02 32.34
N PRO A 393 23.75 -20.22 31.03
CA PRO A 393 24.81 -20.53 30.07
C PRO A 393 25.86 -19.42 30.09
N GLN A 394 27.10 -19.77 30.47
CA GLN A 394 28.23 -18.85 30.36
C GLN A 394 28.58 -18.68 28.88
N ILE A 395 28.49 -17.44 28.41
CA ILE A 395 29.01 -17.01 27.11
C ILE A 395 30.55 -17.11 27.20
N PRO A 396 31.24 -17.86 26.32
CA PRO A 396 32.69 -17.95 26.36
C PRO A 396 33.29 -16.56 26.09
N SER A 397 34.12 -16.09 27.02
CA SER A 397 34.86 -14.84 26.90
C SER A 397 35.93 -14.96 25.81
N VAL A 398 35.96 -13.97 24.92
CA VAL A 398 36.97 -13.83 23.87
C VAL A 398 38.32 -13.49 24.54
N PRO A 399 39.41 -14.22 24.23
CA PRO A 399 40.74 -13.87 24.73
C PRO A 399 41.23 -12.56 24.07
N ARG A 400 41.88 -11.73 24.89
CA ARG A 400 42.43 -10.41 24.53
C ARG A 400 43.43 -10.45 23.39
#